data_AF-A0A2W4TPV4-F1
#
_entry.id   AF-A0A2W4TPV4-F1
#
_cell.length_a   1.000
_cell.length_b   1.000
_cell.length_c   1.000
_cell.angle_alpha   90.00
_cell.angle_beta   90.00
_cell.angle_gamma   90.00
#
_symmetry.space_group_name_H-M   'P 1'
#
loop_
_entity.id
_entity.type
_entity.pdbx_description
1 polymer ?
#
loop_
_entity_poly.entity_id
_entity_poly.type
_entity_poly.pdbx_seq_one_letter_code
_entity_poly.pdbx_strand_id
1 'polypeptide(L)'
;MPAALGAQAPVTYEVRFPNAVHHEAEITVTFADLPPGPLEVRMSRSSPGRYALHEFAKNVYSVSAEDGRGRALTIARPDPYGWTVAGHDGTVRFRYTLFADRADGTYSAIDLTHAHLNMPATFVWARGLEERPIRITFHPPAGSGWKAATQLVPTDDPMTFTAPNLQYFLDSPTELSAFTLREWTITSGGRTQTIRLAVHHAGTEEDVDRYTEMAQKVVAEQIAVFGEAPAFDYGTYTFIADYLPYASGDGMEHRNSTILTSSGSIAANAAGLLGTLSHEFFHAWNMERLRSRMLEPFDFERANMSDELWFGEGFTSYYDDLTIKRAGLMDLDEYARSIGAVLNAVINSPGRRYHSPVEMSRLAPFVDAAVSLDPTNRANTFLSYYTWGTAIGLGLDLTLRTRFRGITLDDYMRALWQRYGQPEIPYTIADLERALAEVTGDSAFAADFFDRYIRGRDVPDYEALLAHAGLLLRKANPGRPTLGQAQIRYDGGQAYLVSGTLVGTPLYEAGLDRGDRIISLAGRPVRSDDDVNAVLAAHAPGDVVEIRYEQRGREVTATLRLAEDPRLEVVTYERAGRPVTAEIRRFREAWLGSKAGAS
;
A
#
# COMPACT_ATOMS: atom_id res chain seq x y z
N MET A 1 44.91 -6.08 7.37
CA MET A 1 44.54 -7.49 7.16
C MET A 1 43.22 -7.70 7.88
N PRO A 2 42.11 -8.00 7.19
CA PRO A 2 40.87 -8.32 7.86
C PRO A 2 41.04 -9.69 8.54
N ALA A 3 40.68 -9.78 9.81
CA ALA A 3 40.61 -11.04 10.52
C ALA A 3 39.64 -11.96 9.76
N ALA A 4 40.04 -13.22 9.55
CA ALA A 4 39.16 -14.24 9.00
C ALA A 4 37.94 -14.35 9.92
N LEU A 5 36.78 -13.87 9.43
CA LEU A 5 35.47 -14.17 10.00
C LEU A 5 35.29 -15.69 9.88
N GLY A 6 35.52 -16.42 10.97
CA GLY A 6 35.00 -17.78 11.07
C GLY A 6 33.48 -17.72 10.85
N ALA A 7 32.95 -18.53 9.94
CA ALA A 7 31.53 -18.55 9.64
C ALA A 7 30.75 -18.82 10.94
N GLN A 8 30.04 -17.80 11.44
CA GLN A 8 29.19 -17.95 12.63
C GLN A 8 28.06 -18.93 12.34
N ALA A 9 27.67 -19.75 13.30
CA ALA A 9 26.54 -20.67 13.13
C ALA A 9 25.25 -19.90 12.77
N PRO A 10 24.45 -20.42 11.83
CA PRO A 10 23.19 -19.80 11.44
C PRO A 10 22.19 -19.78 12.61
N VAL A 11 21.28 -18.81 12.60
CA VAL A 11 20.08 -18.85 13.44
C VAL A 11 19.10 -19.82 12.80
N THR A 12 18.60 -20.79 13.56
CA THR A 12 17.71 -21.83 13.02
C THR A 12 16.30 -21.75 13.60
N TYR A 13 15.28 -21.79 12.75
CA TYR A 13 13.86 -21.78 13.11
C TYR A 13 13.19 -23.10 12.75
N GLU A 14 12.35 -23.59 13.64
CA GLU A 14 11.48 -24.76 13.45
C GLU A 14 10.04 -24.34 13.74
N VAL A 15 9.15 -24.50 12.77
CA VAL A 15 7.74 -24.05 12.86
C VAL A 15 6.82 -25.24 12.72
N ARG A 16 5.93 -25.43 13.70
CA ARG A 16 4.97 -26.54 13.73
C ARG A 16 3.56 -26.02 13.98
N PHE A 17 2.55 -26.71 13.47
CA PHE A 17 1.15 -26.30 13.59
C PHE A 17 0.28 -27.36 14.29
N PRO A 18 0.63 -27.81 15.52
CA PRO A 18 -0.10 -28.89 16.18
C PRO A 18 -1.53 -28.51 16.57
N ASN A 19 -1.84 -27.21 16.63
CA ASN A 19 -3.15 -26.69 17.01
C ASN A 19 -3.66 -25.64 16.00
N ALA A 20 -3.42 -25.91 14.70
CA ALA A 20 -3.83 -25.03 13.60
C ALA A 20 -5.32 -24.68 13.62
N VAL A 21 -6.19 -25.61 14.04
CA VAL A 21 -7.65 -25.39 14.18
C VAL A 21 -8.01 -24.26 15.14
N HIS A 22 -7.09 -23.88 16.03
CA HIS A 22 -7.24 -22.78 16.97
C HIS A 22 -6.23 -21.65 16.70
N HIS A 23 -5.73 -21.57 15.47
CA HIS A 23 -4.91 -20.46 14.99
C HIS A 23 -3.54 -20.36 15.66
N GLU A 24 -2.96 -21.51 16.04
CA GLU A 24 -1.70 -21.56 16.78
C GLU A 24 -0.56 -22.23 16.00
N ALA A 25 0.61 -21.60 16.03
CA ALA A 25 1.89 -22.22 15.71
C ALA A 25 2.77 -22.37 16.96
N GLU A 26 3.55 -23.45 17.00
CA GLU A 26 4.69 -23.58 17.90
C GLU A 26 5.97 -23.27 17.13
N ILE A 27 6.72 -22.27 17.60
CA ILE A 27 7.96 -21.82 16.97
C ILE A 27 9.11 -22.02 17.94
N THR A 28 10.18 -22.64 17.46
CA THR A 28 11.45 -22.76 18.17
C THR A 28 12.55 -22.10 17.36
N VAL A 29 13.26 -21.15 17.96
CA VAL A 29 14.47 -20.55 17.40
C VAL A 29 15.69 -20.99 18.19
N THR A 30 16.77 -21.37 17.51
CA THR A 30 18.05 -21.72 18.13
C THR A 30 19.12 -20.71 17.74
N PHE A 31 19.74 -20.10 18.75
CA PHE A 31 20.89 -19.24 18.62
C PHE A 31 22.10 -19.98 19.20
N ALA A 32 23.04 -20.41 18.35
CA ALA A 32 24.28 -21.09 18.75
C ALA A 32 25.47 -20.12 18.73
N ASP A 33 26.64 -20.55 19.21
CA ASP A 33 27.88 -19.75 19.23
C ASP A 33 27.69 -18.32 19.77
N LEU A 34 26.92 -18.20 20.85
CA LEU A 34 26.66 -16.93 21.53
C LEU A 34 27.88 -16.51 22.38
N PRO A 35 28.23 -15.21 22.38
CA PRO A 35 29.22 -14.70 23.31
C PRO A 35 28.73 -14.80 24.76
N PRO A 36 29.62 -14.78 25.77
CA PRO A 36 29.21 -14.71 27.17
C PRO A 36 28.36 -13.47 27.45
N GLY A 37 27.25 -13.64 28.14
CA GLY A 37 26.34 -12.56 28.50
C GLY A 37 24.87 -12.99 28.41
N PRO A 38 23.92 -12.08 28.67
CA PRO A 38 22.52 -12.32 28.37
C PRO A 38 22.24 -12.14 26.87
N LEU A 39 21.34 -12.96 26.32
CA LEU A 39 20.78 -12.79 24.99
C LEU A 39 19.53 -11.90 25.05
N GLU A 40 19.45 -10.88 24.21
CA GLU A 40 18.24 -10.05 24.04
C GLU A 40 17.44 -10.54 22.83
N VAL A 41 16.29 -11.14 23.09
CA VAL A 41 15.33 -11.58 22.09
C VAL A 41 14.24 -10.52 21.93
N ARG A 42 13.86 -10.19 20.70
CA ARG A 42 12.90 -9.16 20.33
C ARG A 42 11.83 -9.71 19.41
N MET A 43 10.62 -9.18 19.55
CA MET A 43 9.58 -9.25 18.54
C MET A 43 9.48 -7.88 17.87
N SER A 44 9.36 -7.86 16.55
CA SER A 44 9.25 -6.60 15.80
C SER A 44 7.99 -5.83 16.17
N ARG A 45 8.02 -4.53 15.87
CA ARG A 45 6.89 -3.59 16.02
C ARG A 45 6.55 -2.88 14.72
N SER A 46 7.30 -3.12 13.67
CA SER A 46 7.09 -2.60 12.33
C SER A 46 7.42 -3.71 11.33
N SER A 47 6.94 -3.54 10.11
CA SER A 47 7.19 -4.44 8.98
C SER A 47 7.69 -3.61 7.80
N PRO A 48 8.56 -4.15 6.93
CA PRO A 48 8.80 -3.54 5.62
C PRO A 48 7.47 -3.27 4.91
N GLY A 49 7.42 -2.17 4.14
CA GLY A 49 6.22 -1.66 3.46
C GLY A 49 5.12 -1.10 4.37
N ARG A 50 5.27 -1.18 5.69
CA ARG A 50 4.29 -0.65 6.65
C ARG A 50 4.86 0.32 7.67
N TYR A 51 4.26 1.50 7.73
CA TYR A 51 4.86 2.66 8.40
C TYR A 51 4.38 2.89 9.85
N ALA A 52 3.30 2.23 10.26
CA ALA A 52 2.77 2.31 11.61
C ALA A 52 3.46 1.35 12.59
N LEU A 53 3.23 1.58 13.89
CA LEU A 53 3.68 0.68 14.96
C LEU A 53 2.61 -0.35 15.34
N HIS A 54 3.09 -1.54 15.63
CA HIS A 54 2.28 -2.72 15.88
C HIS A 54 2.75 -3.48 17.10
N GLU A 55 1.76 -4.06 17.74
CA GLU A 55 1.93 -4.75 19.01
C GLU A 55 1.97 -6.27 18.75
N PHE A 56 2.80 -6.73 17.80
CA PHE A 56 2.84 -8.14 17.36
C PHE A 56 3.12 -9.09 18.53
N ALA A 57 3.97 -8.67 19.48
CA ALA A 57 4.29 -9.42 20.70
C ALA A 57 3.07 -9.79 21.57
N LYS A 58 1.92 -9.12 21.41
CA LYS A 58 0.68 -9.43 22.14
C LYS A 58 0.17 -10.86 21.86
N ASN A 59 0.52 -11.41 20.71
CA ASN A 59 0.10 -12.73 20.24
C ASN A 59 1.11 -13.85 20.58
N VAL A 60 2.18 -13.53 21.31
CA VAL A 60 3.24 -14.48 21.70
C VAL A 60 3.05 -14.89 23.16
N TYR A 61 2.93 -16.19 23.43
CA TYR A 61 2.75 -16.76 24.77
C TYR A 61 3.43 -18.13 24.91
N SER A 62 3.34 -18.73 26.10
CA SER A 62 4.00 -20.01 26.44
C SER A 62 5.51 -19.99 26.18
N VAL A 63 6.15 -18.85 26.46
CA VAL A 63 7.58 -18.63 26.22
C VAL A 63 8.45 -19.47 27.17
N SER A 64 9.44 -20.16 26.61
CA SER A 64 10.43 -20.96 27.33
C SER A 64 11.79 -20.91 26.63
N ALA A 65 12.86 -21.24 27.36
CA ALA A 65 14.21 -21.23 26.85
C ALA A 65 15.05 -22.33 27.50
N GLU A 66 15.87 -23.01 26.72
CA GLU A 66 16.80 -24.05 27.14
C GLU A 66 18.19 -23.81 26.56
N ASP A 67 19.22 -24.33 27.21
CA ASP A 67 20.59 -24.28 26.70
C ASP A 67 20.92 -25.43 25.72
N GLY A 68 22.16 -25.51 25.24
CA GLY A 68 22.61 -26.58 24.34
C GLY A 68 22.53 -27.99 24.93
N ARG A 69 22.32 -28.13 26.24
CA ARG A 69 22.19 -29.40 26.97
C ARG A 69 20.75 -29.69 27.41
N GLY A 70 19.79 -28.85 27.00
CA GLY A 70 18.37 -28.99 27.39
C GLY A 70 18.09 -28.56 28.83
N ARG A 71 18.97 -27.79 29.47
CA ARG A 71 18.69 -27.23 30.80
C ARG A 71 17.87 -25.96 30.64
N ALA A 72 16.79 -25.84 31.40
CA ALA A 72 15.95 -24.65 31.40
C ALA A 72 16.75 -23.40 31.79
N LEU A 73 16.54 -22.31 31.05
CA LEU A 73 17.17 -21.00 31.25
C LEU A 73 16.20 -20.02 31.91
N THR A 74 16.78 -19.03 32.60
CA THR A 74 15.98 -17.95 33.21
C THR A 74 15.66 -16.89 32.15
N ILE A 75 14.37 -16.55 32.05
CA ILE A 75 13.86 -15.53 31.13
C ILE A 75 13.34 -14.36 31.95
N ALA A 76 13.84 -13.17 31.66
CA ALA A 76 13.26 -11.91 32.12
C ALA A 76 12.49 -11.26 30.96
N ARG A 77 11.46 -10.47 31.29
CA ARG A 77 10.70 -9.66 30.32
C ARG A 77 10.93 -8.17 30.66
N PRO A 78 11.95 -7.52 30.07
CA PRO A 78 12.30 -6.15 30.41
C PRO A 78 11.27 -5.11 29.93
N ASP A 79 10.54 -5.44 28.87
CA ASP A 79 9.53 -4.61 28.23
C ASP A 79 8.48 -5.48 27.52
N PRO A 80 7.39 -4.91 26.98
CA PRO A 80 6.33 -5.69 26.33
C PRO A 80 6.76 -6.47 25.09
N TYR A 81 7.88 -6.11 24.45
CA TYR A 81 8.27 -6.55 23.10
C TYR A 81 9.50 -7.45 23.07
N GLY A 82 10.11 -7.75 24.22
CA GLY A 82 11.29 -8.58 24.25
C GLY A 82 11.49 -9.36 25.53
N TRP A 83 12.51 -10.22 25.47
CA TRP A 83 12.93 -11.11 26.53
C TRP A 83 14.45 -11.07 26.67
N THR A 84 14.93 -11.28 27.89
CA THR A 84 16.35 -11.42 28.19
C THR A 84 16.60 -12.81 28.73
N VAL A 85 17.46 -13.59 28.06
CA VAL A 85 17.80 -14.96 28.43
C VAL A 85 19.24 -15.01 28.95
N ALA A 86 19.42 -15.38 30.21
CA ALA A 86 20.74 -15.41 30.86
C ALA A 86 21.14 -16.84 31.26
N GLY A 87 22.45 -17.05 31.45
CA GLY A 87 22.99 -18.32 31.98
C GLY A 87 23.16 -19.44 30.95
N HIS A 88 23.12 -19.12 29.65
CA HIS A 88 23.34 -20.08 28.57
C HIS A 88 24.79 -20.54 28.47
N ASP A 89 25.01 -21.70 27.85
CA ASP A 89 26.33 -22.30 27.63
C ASP A 89 26.97 -21.92 26.28
N GLY A 90 26.39 -20.94 25.60
CA GLY A 90 26.73 -20.55 24.23
C GLY A 90 25.61 -20.88 23.24
N THR A 91 24.60 -21.63 23.67
CA THR A 91 23.40 -21.92 22.89
C THR A 91 22.15 -21.55 23.67
N VAL A 92 21.19 -20.92 22.98
CA VAL A 92 19.82 -20.70 23.48
C VAL A 92 18.84 -21.29 22.47
N ARG A 93 18.02 -22.23 22.91
CA ARG A 93 16.81 -22.68 22.21
C ARG A 93 15.62 -21.98 22.84
N PHE A 94 15.05 -21.00 22.16
CA PHE A 94 13.89 -20.22 22.61
C PHE A 94 12.63 -20.71 21.91
N ARG A 95 11.59 -21.06 22.68
CA ARG A 95 10.32 -21.61 22.16
C ARG A 95 9.15 -20.77 22.63
N TYR A 96 8.16 -20.61 21.77
CA TYR A 96 6.91 -19.91 22.07
C TYR A 96 5.75 -20.43 21.22
N THR A 97 4.53 -20.11 21.65
CA THR A 97 3.30 -20.25 20.87
C THR A 97 2.94 -18.89 20.28
N LEU A 98 2.57 -18.88 19.00
CA LEU A 98 2.04 -17.72 18.28
C LEU A 98 0.56 -17.96 17.98
N PHE A 99 -0.29 -17.01 18.34
CA PHE A 99 -1.68 -16.93 17.86
C PHE A 99 -1.79 -16.00 16.65
N ALA A 100 -2.43 -16.44 15.58
CA ALA A 100 -2.49 -15.71 14.31
C ALA A 100 -3.79 -15.99 13.55
N ASP A 101 -4.71 -15.02 13.48
CA ASP A 101 -6.05 -15.17 12.90
C ASP A 101 -6.43 -13.96 12.02
N ARG A 102 -5.48 -13.47 11.21
CA ARG A 102 -5.70 -12.37 10.28
C ARG A 102 -4.76 -12.43 9.08
N ALA A 103 -5.28 -12.89 7.93
CA ALA A 103 -4.59 -12.83 6.66
C ALA A 103 -4.76 -11.44 6.04
N ASP A 104 -3.68 -10.67 5.97
CA ASP A 104 -3.54 -9.41 5.23
C ASP A 104 -2.05 -9.15 4.92
N GLY A 105 -1.70 -8.00 4.35
CA GLY A 105 -0.32 -7.65 3.98
C GLY A 105 0.62 -7.46 5.18
N THR A 106 0.13 -7.67 6.40
CA THR A 106 0.79 -7.25 7.63
C THR A 106 0.86 -8.34 8.69
N TYR A 107 -0.27 -8.98 8.97
CA TYR A 107 -0.46 -9.86 10.10
C TYR A 107 -0.33 -11.30 9.62
N SER A 108 -0.63 -12.25 10.49
CA SER A 108 -0.52 -13.67 10.15
C SER A 108 -1.85 -14.36 10.43
N ALA A 109 -2.12 -15.40 9.66
CA ALA A 109 -3.25 -16.29 9.83
C ALA A 109 -2.78 -17.74 9.79
N ILE A 110 -3.34 -18.54 10.69
CA ILE A 110 -3.12 -19.98 10.75
C ILE A 110 -4.50 -20.61 10.87
N ASP A 111 -4.82 -21.56 10.01
CA ASP A 111 -5.98 -22.43 10.18
C ASP A 111 -5.73 -23.81 9.56
N LEU A 112 -6.78 -24.61 9.37
CA LEU A 112 -6.64 -25.96 8.77
C LEU A 112 -6.35 -25.95 7.27
N THR A 113 -6.54 -24.82 6.59
CA THR A 113 -6.34 -24.62 5.16
C THR A 113 -4.98 -24.03 4.83
N HIS A 114 -4.44 -23.18 5.70
CA HIS A 114 -3.12 -22.58 5.50
C HIS A 114 -2.40 -22.06 6.75
N ALA A 115 -1.14 -21.66 6.55
CA ALA A 115 -0.47 -20.67 7.37
C ALA A 115 0.09 -19.53 6.49
N HIS A 116 -0.55 -18.37 6.59
CA HIS A 116 -0.12 -17.09 6.04
C HIS A 116 0.78 -16.39 7.06
N LEU A 117 2.07 -16.28 6.74
CA LEU A 117 3.09 -15.79 7.65
C LEU A 117 3.73 -14.51 7.13
N ASN A 118 3.35 -13.40 7.74
CA ASN A 118 4.10 -12.16 7.65
C ASN A 118 5.22 -12.19 8.71
N MET A 119 6.47 -12.07 8.26
CA MET A 119 7.63 -12.49 9.05
C MET A 119 7.83 -11.68 10.35
N PRO A 120 7.74 -10.34 10.35
CA PRO A 120 7.80 -9.53 11.57
C PRO A 120 6.69 -9.82 12.58
N ALA A 121 5.51 -10.24 12.10
CA ALA A 121 4.38 -10.64 12.95
C ALA A 121 4.50 -12.08 13.47
N THR A 122 5.43 -12.87 12.94
CA THR A 122 5.59 -14.31 13.22
C THR A 122 6.82 -14.63 14.06
N PHE A 123 7.97 -14.02 13.75
CA PHE A 123 9.27 -14.47 14.25
C PHE A 123 9.91 -13.50 15.24
N VAL A 124 10.34 -14.05 16.38
CA VAL A 124 11.29 -13.35 17.26
C VAL A 124 12.70 -13.43 16.68
N TRP A 125 13.52 -12.42 16.93
CA TRP A 125 14.93 -12.34 16.54
C TRP A 125 15.79 -11.90 17.73
N ALA A 126 17.11 -11.88 17.59
CA ALA A 126 18.01 -11.47 18.68
C ALA A 126 18.95 -10.34 18.27
N ARG A 127 19.08 -9.33 19.15
CA ARG A 127 19.95 -8.18 18.90
C ARG A 127 21.42 -8.58 18.81
N GLY A 128 22.14 -7.98 17.88
CA GLY A 128 23.55 -8.25 17.60
C GLY A 128 23.81 -9.49 16.75
N LEU A 129 22.75 -10.20 16.32
CA LEU A 129 22.84 -11.38 15.45
C LEU A 129 22.21 -11.14 14.06
N GLU A 130 21.89 -9.90 13.71
CA GLU A 130 21.12 -9.52 12.53
C GLU A 130 21.79 -9.95 11.22
N GLU A 131 23.13 -9.96 11.18
CA GLU A 131 23.92 -10.35 10.00
C GLU A 131 24.15 -11.87 9.87
N ARG A 132 23.66 -12.68 10.82
CA ARG A 132 23.84 -14.13 10.73
C ARG A 132 22.90 -14.73 9.68
N PRO A 133 23.36 -15.73 8.91
CA PRO A 133 22.46 -16.46 8.02
C PRO A 133 21.37 -17.16 8.83
N ILE A 134 20.20 -17.29 8.24
CA ILE A 134 19.03 -17.92 8.83
C ILE A 134 18.69 -19.20 8.06
N ARG A 135 18.31 -20.25 8.79
CA ARG A 135 17.70 -21.46 8.24
C ARG A 135 16.35 -21.67 8.90
N ILE A 136 15.31 -21.95 8.12
CA ILE A 136 13.97 -22.20 8.63
C ILE A 136 13.40 -23.48 8.05
N THR A 137 12.82 -24.32 8.91
CA THR A 137 12.13 -25.55 8.51
C THR A 137 10.69 -25.51 9.00
N PHE A 138 9.76 -25.71 8.07
CA PHE A 138 8.33 -25.77 8.35
C PHE A 138 7.86 -27.22 8.44
N HIS A 139 6.98 -27.51 9.39
CA HIS A 139 6.35 -28.83 9.57
C HIS A 139 4.84 -28.69 9.47
N PRO A 140 4.27 -28.72 8.24
CA PRO A 140 2.83 -28.68 8.04
C PRO A 140 2.10 -29.83 8.75
N PRO A 141 0.80 -29.69 9.06
CA PRO A 141 -0.01 -30.79 9.56
C PRO A 141 0.04 -32.01 8.62
N ALA A 142 0.14 -33.20 9.19
CA ALA A 142 0.24 -34.42 8.40
C ALA A 142 -0.98 -34.58 7.46
N GLY A 143 -0.72 -34.81 6.17
CA GLY A 143 -1.76 -35.02 5.16
C GLY A 143 -2.43 -33.74 4.64
N SER A 144 -1.99 -32.54 5.05
CA SER A 144 -2.56 -31.28 4.57
C SER A 144 -2.28 -30.98 3.09
N GLY A 145 -1.22 -31.58 2.53
CA GLY A 145 -0.76 -31.27 1.17
C GLY A 145 -0.17 -29.87 1.03
N TRP A 146 0.13 -29.19 2.14
CA TRP A 146 0.71 -27.85 2.10
C TRP A 146 2.08 -27.83 1.45
N LYS A 147 2.29 -26.82 0.62
CA LYS A 147 3.57 -26.43 0.01
C LYS A 147 3.88 -25.01 0.51
N ALA A 148 5.10 -24.54 0.29
CA ALA A 148 5.50 -23.18 0.61
C ALA A 148 5.60 -22.30 -0.65
N ALA A 149 5.03 -21.09 -0.59
CA ALA A 149 5.29 -20.00 -1.52
C ALA A 149 5.99 -18.87 -0.76
N THR A 150 7.22 -18.54 -1.16
CA THR A 150 8.07 -17.53 -0.49
C THR A 150 9.22 -17.10 -1.40
N GLN A 151 9.85 -15.96 -1.10
CA GLN A 151 11.13 -15.56 -1.69
C GLN A 151 12.36 -16.13 -0.95
N LEU A 152 12.19 -16.85 0.16
CA LEU A 152 13.31 -17.50 0.84
C LEU A 152 14.01 -18.51 -0.10
N VAL A 153 15.30 -18.72 0.12
CA VAL A 153 16.11 -19.60 -0.74
C VAL A 153 15.83 -21.05 -0.39
N PRO A 154 15.32 -21.87 -1.32
CA PRO A 154 15.01 -23.27 -1.06
C PRO A 154 16.29 -24.10 -0.84
N THR A 155 16.15 -25.20 -0.10
CA THR A 155 17.17 -26.24 0.02
C THR A 155 16.70 -27.53 -0.66
N ASP A 156 17.49 -28.61 -0.59
CA ASP A 156 17.08 -29.92 -1.11
C ASP A 156 15.84 -30.49 -0.37
N ASP A 157 15.57 -30.01 0.85
CA ASP A 157 14.31 -30.27 1.54
C ASP A 157 13.29 -29.18 1.16
N PRO A 158 12.13 -29.54 0.55
CA PRO A 158 11.15 -28.59 0.04
C PRO A 158 10.45 -27.74 1.11
N MET A 159 10.56 -28.12 2.40
CA MET A 159 10.03 -27.33 3.51
C MET A 159 11.11 -26.62 4.31
N THR A 160 12.36 -26.66 3.84
CA THR A 160 13.48 -25.98 4.47
C THR A 160 14.07 -24.91 3.55
N PHE A 161 14.22 -23.70 4.09
CA PHE A 161 14.70 -22.53 3.37
C PHE A 161 15.82 -21.82 4.13
N THR A 162 16.51 -20.90 3.46
CA THR A 162 17.53 -20.05 4.05
C THR A 162 17.38 -18.58 3.65
N ALA A 163 17.91 -17.68 4.49
CA ALA A 163 18.05 -16.26 4.21
C ALA A 163 19.46 -15.80 4.59
N PRO A 164 20.04 -14.82 3.89
CA PRO A 164 21.40 -14.35 4.15
C PRO A 164 21.54 -13.61 5.48
N ASN A 165 20.50 -12.91 5.93
CA ASN A 165 20.47 -12.12 7.16
C ASN A 165 19.02 -11.84 7.61
N LEU A 166 18.87 -11.13 8.73
CA LEU A 166 17.58 -10.78 9.32
C LEU A 166 16.73 -9.87 8.42
N GLN A 167 17.33 -8.88 7.76
CA GLN A 167 16.60 -7.96 6.88
C GLN A 167 15.91 -8.74 5.75
N TYR A 168 16.63 -9.61 5.05
CA TYR A 168 16.05 -10.46 4.01
C TYR A 168 14.99 -11.41 4.58
N PHE A 169 15.26 -12.04 5.73
CA PHE A 169 14.32 -12.95 6.35
C PHE A 169 13.00 -12.27 6.73
N LEU A 170 13.06 -11.08 7.35
CA LEU A 170 11.87 -10.33 7.76
C LEU A 170 11.13 -9.68 6.58
N ASP A 171 11.77 -9.57 5.42
CA ASP A 171 11.16 -9.18 4.15
C ASP A 171 10.63 -10.37 3.33
N SER A 172 10.64 -11.60 3.87
CA SER A 172 10.32 -12.79 3.07
C SER A 172 9.02 -13.45 3.52
N PRO A 173 7.84 -12.92 3.17
CA PRO A 173 6.57 -13.55 3.53
C PRO A 173 6.50 -14.99 3.06
N THR A 174 5.69 -15.80 3.74
CA THR A 174 5.50 -17.21 3.40
C THR A 174 4.04 -17.60 3.53
N GLU A 175 3.48 -18.15 2.46
CA GLU A 175 2.20 -18.84 2.48
C GLU A 175 2.44 -20.36 2.45
N LEU A 176 1.87 -21.07 3.43
CA LEU A 176 1.86 -22.53 3.48
C LEU A 176 0.45 -23.04 3.23
N SER A 177 0.17 -23.54 2.03
CA SER A 177 -1.16 -24.05 1.69
C SER A 177 -1.13 -25.03 0.52
N ALA A 178 -2.29 -25.54 0.15
CA ALA A 178 -2.46 -26.35 -1.06
C ALA A 178 -2.65 -25.47 -2.32
N PHE A 179 -2.04 -24.27 -2.38
CA PHE A 179 -2.20 -23.30 -3.46
C PHE A 179 -2.00 -23.87 -4.87
N THR A 180 -2.65 -23.25 -5.85
CA THR A 180 -2.42 -23.47 -7.28
C THR A 180 -1.23 -22.60 -7.73
N LEU A 181 -0.32 -23.18 -8.52
CA LEU A 181 0.87 -22.50 -9.03
C LEU A 181 0.81 -22.32 -10.53
N ARG A 182 1.16 -21.14 -11.01
CA ARG A 182 1.50 -20.85 -12.41
C ARG A 182 2.86 -20.19 -12.49
N GLU A 183 3.60 -20.51 -13.55
CA GLU A 183 4.94 -19.98 -13.76
C GLU A 183 5.10 -19.56 -15.22
N TRP A 184 5.82 -18.47 -15.46
CA TRP A 184 6.26 -18.07 -16.79
C TRP A 184 7.62 -17.40 -16.70
N THR A 185 8.37 -17.41 -17.81
CA THR A 185 9.67 -16.75 -17.88
C THR A 185 9.55 -15.38 -18.52
N ILE A 186 10.28 -14.41 -17.97
CA ILE A 186 10.51 -13.11 -18.60
C ILE A 186 11.97 -13.03 -19.07
N THR A 187 12.20 -12.46 -20.25
CA THR A 187 13.55 -12.17 -20.76
C THR A 187 13.70 -10.67 -20.91
N SER A 188 14.58 -10.07 -20.12
CA SER A 188 14.77 -8.62 -20.06
C SER A 188 16.17 -8.27 -19.55
N GLY A 189 16.77 -7.19 -20.05
CA GLY A 189 18.14 -6.79 -19.64
C GLY A 189 19.21 -7.87 -19.87
N GLY A 190 19.01 -8.76 -20.85
CA GLY A 190 19.92 -9.90 -21.12
C GLY A 190 19.82 -11.06 -20.13
N ARG A 191 18.81 -11.08 -19.25
CA ARG A 191 18.58 -12.14 -18.25
C ARG A 191 17.23 -12.80 -18.52
N THR A 192 17.15 -14.11 -18.31
CA THR A 192 15.88 -14.84 -18.24
C THR A 192 15.61 -15.17 -16.77
N GLN A 193 14.44 -14.79 -16.29
CA GLN A 193 14.00 -14.96 -14.90
C GLN A 193 12.59 -15.55 -14.87
N THR A 194 12.22 -16.19 -13.76
CA THR A 194 10.90 -16.81 -13.59
C THR A 194 9.99 -15.89 -12.78
N ILE A 195 8.76 -15.74 -13.22
CA ILE A 195 7.68 -15.18 -12.40
C ILE A 195 6.77 -16.33 -11.99
N ARG A 196 6.39 -16.35 -10.72
CA ARG A 196 5.48 -17.30 -10.12
C ARG A 196 4.23 -16.61 -9.64
N LEU A 197 3.09 -17.25 -9.80
CA LEU A 197 1.81 -16.86 -9.23
C LEU A 197 1.28 -18.05 -8.42
N ALA A 198 1.46 -17.98 -7.10
CA ALA A 198 0.93 -18.93 -6.14
C ALA A 198 -0.40 -18.38 -5.61
N VAL A 199 -1.49 -19.09 -5.84
CA VAL A 199 -2.84 -18.65 -5.49
C VAL A 199 -3.50 -19.64 -4.54
N HIS A 200 -3.77 -19.20 -3.31
CA HIS A 200 -4.67 -19.89 -2.40
C HIS A 200 -6.09 -19.32 -2.59
N HIS A 201 -6.98 -20.14 -3.16
CA HIS A 201 -8.32 -19.71 -3.55
C HIS A 201 -9.32 -20.88 -3.52
N ALA A 202 -10.61 -20.54 -3.62
CA ALA A 202 -11.71 -21.51 -3.75
C ALA A 202 -12.34 -21.56 -5.16
N GLY A 203 -11.64 -21.02 -6.17
CA GLY A 203 -12.08 -20.98 -7.58
C GLY A 203 -11.60 -22.20 -8.38
N THR A 204 -11.66 -22.11 -9.72
CA THR A 204 -11.19 -23.20 -10.60
C THR A 204 -9.78 -22.94 -11.16
N GLU A 205 -9.16 -23.96 -11.74
CA GLU A 205 -7.88 -23.82 -12.45
C GLU A 205 -7.98 -22.84 -13.63
N GLU A 206 -9.12 -22.82 -14.34
CA GLU A 206 -9.37 -21.90 -15.45
C GLU A 206 -9.47 -20.43 -14.99
N ASP A 207 -9.99 -20.18 -13.79
CA ASP A 207 -9.97 -18.84 -13.21
C ASP A 207 -8.53 -18.35 -13.01
N VAL A 208 -7.66 -19.23 -12.49
CA VAL A 208 -6.24 -18.92 -12.27
C VAL A 208 -5.51 -18.73 -13.60
N ASP A 209 -5.80 -19.53 -14.62
CA ASP A 209 -5.24 -19.37 -15.97
C ASP A 209 -5.55 -17.99 -16.55
N ARG A 210 -6.83 -17.61 -16.53
CA ARG A 210 -7.28 -16.29 -17.02
C ARG A 210 -6.63 -15.15 -16.24
N TYR A 211 -6.51 -15.27 -14.92
CA TYR A 211 -5.87 -14.25 -14.09
C TYR A 211 -4.36 -14.17 -14.34
N THR A 212 -3.71 -15.31 -14.61
CA THR A 212 -2.29 -15.36 -15.00
C THR A 212 -2.05 -14.62 -16.31
N GLU A 213 -2.90 -14.80 -17.32
CA GLU A 213 -2.80 -14.07 -18.59
C GLU A 213 -2.95 -12.55 -18.40
N MET A 214 -3.81 -12.13 -17.47
CA MET A 214 -3.95 -10.71 -17.12
C MET A 214 -2.68 -10.19 -16.45
N ALA A 215 -2.14 -10.92 -15.47
CA ALA A 215 -0.91 -10.56 -14.77
C ALA A 215 0.30 -10.47 -15.72
N GLN A 216 0.44 -11.42 -16.66
CA GLN A 216 1.51 -11.41 -17.67
C GLN A 216 1.56 -10.12 -18.48
N LYS A 217 0.39 -9.62 -18.91
CA LYS A 217 0.30 -8.37 -19.69
C LYS A 217 0.71 -7.16 -18.86
N VAL A 218 0.25 -7.08 -17.61
CA VAL A 218 0.63 -6.00 -16.69
C VAL A 218 2.13 -6.02 -16.40
N VAL A 219 2.69 -7.19 -16.08
CA VAL A 219 4.13 -7.39 -15.86
C VAL A 219 4.94 -6.91 -17.07
N ALA A 220 4.52 -7.23 -18.28
CA ALA A 220 5.21 -6.79 -19.49
C ALA A 220 5.20 -5.26 -19.66
N GLU A 221 4.07 -4.60 -19.36
CA GLU A 221 3.97 -3.14 -19.41
C GLU A 221 4.84 -2.44 -18.36
N GLN A 222 4.90 -2.98 -17.14
CA GLN A 222 5.74 -2.41 -16.09
C GLN A 222 7.23 -2.59 -16.37
N ILE A 223 7.64 -3.73 -16.93
CA ILE A 223 9.00 -3.91 -17.45
C ILE A 223 9.32 -2.85 -18.51
N ALA A 224 8.37 -2.54 -19.40
CA ALA A 224 8.58 -1.53 -20.44
C ALA A 224 8.74 -0.11 -19.89
N VAL A 225 8.11 0.25 -18.77
CA VAL A 225 8.33 1.55 -18.10
C VAL A 225 9.80 1.75 -17.79
N PHE A 226 10.41 0.79 -17.08
CA PHE A 226 11.80 0.86 -16.65
C PHE A 226 12.81 0.45 -17.73
N GLY A 227 12.35 -0.20 -18.80
CA GLY A 227 13.19 -0.70 -19.90
C GLY A 227 13.89 -2.04 -19.59
N GLU A 228 13.94 -2.45 -18.33
CA GLU A 228 14.36 -3.79 -17.93
C GLU A 228 13.66 -4.25 -16.63
N ALA A 229 13.60 -5.57 -16.44
CA ALA A 229 13.21 -6.16 -15.16
C ALA A 229 14.32 -5.99 -14.10
N PRO A 230 13.99 -5.88 -12.80
CA PRO A 230 15.00 -5.92 -11.76
C PRO A 230 15.74 -7.26 -11.80
N ALA A 231 16.98 -7.28 -11.32
CA ALA A 231 17.65 -8.55 -11.04
C ALA A 231 17.06 -9.12 -9.74
N PHE A 232 16.21 -10.15 -9.86
CA PHE A 232 15.71 -10.88 -8.71
C PHE A 232 16.83 -11.76 -8.18
N ASP A 233 17.07 -11.75 -6.86
CA ASP A 233 18.32 -12.25 -6.27
C ASP A 233 18.60 -13.73 -6.59
N TYR A 234 17.54 -14.50 -6.78
CA TYR A 234 17.57 -15.93 -7.13
C TYR A 234 16.86 -16.23 -8.46
N GLY A 235 16.77 -15.22 -9.34
CA GLY A 235 16.17 -15.32 -10.67
C GLY A 235 14.66 -15.59 -10.66
N THR A 236 13.97 -15.37 -9.53
CA THR A 236 12.54 -15.64 -9.36
C THR A 236 11.84 -14.50 -8.63
N TYR A 237 10.66 -14.11 -9.10
CA TYR A 237 9.70 -13.28 -8.35
C TYR A 237 8.40 -14.07 -8.10
N THR A 238 7.83 -13.98 -6.90
CA THR A 238 6.61 -14.73 -6.54
C THR A 238 5.47 -13.81 -6.09
N PHE A 239 4.37 -13.80 -6.83
CA PHE A 239 3.08 -13.33 -6.32
C PHE A 239 2.49 -14.39 -5.40
N ILE A 240 2.24 -14.04 -4.14
CA ILE A 240 1.64 -14.88 -3.11
C ILE A 240 0.24 -14.36 -2.85
N ALA A 241 -0.78 -15.00 -3.42
CA ALA A 241 -2.14 -14.49 -3.45
C ALA A 241 -3.12 -15.34 -2.62
N ASP A 242 -3.76 -14.73 -1.63
CA ASP A 242 -4.80 -15.34 -0.79
C ASP A 242 -6.16 -14.67 -1.06
N TYR A 243 -6.95 -15.32 -1.92
CA TYR A 243 -8.26 -14.84 -2.37
C TYR A 243 -9.37 -15.70 -1.79
N LEU A 244 -9.68 -15.43 -0.51
CA LEU A 244 -10.50 -16.26 0.36
C LEU A 244 -11.52 -15.38 1.10
N PRO A 245 -12.79 -15.81 1.28
CA PRO A 245 -13.84 -14.98 1.90
C PRO A 245 -13.54 -14.44 3.31
N TYR A 246 -12.59 -15.05 4.01
CA TYR A 246 -12.16 -14.70 5.37
C TYR A 246 -10.81 -13.96 5.41
N ALA A 247 -10.14 -13.77 4.27
CA ALA A 247 -8.97 -12.89 4.19
C ALA A 247 -9.42 -11.42 4.21
N SER A 248 -8.57 -10.55 4.75
CA SER A 248 -8.77 -9.10 4.69
C SER A 248 -8.08 -8.54 3.44
N GLY A 249 -8.71 -7.56 2.78
CA GLY A 249 -8.14 -6.95 1.57
C GLY A 249 -6.92 -6.10 1.87
N ASP A 250 -5.78 -6.42 1.26
CA ASP A 250 -4.51 -5.72 1.43
C ASP A 250 -3.47 -6.14 0.38
N GLY A 251 -2.36 -5.40 0.28
CA GLY A 251 -1.19 -5.71 -0.55
C GLY A 251 0.07 -5.30 0.19
N MET A 252 1.16 -6.05 0.00
CA MET A 252 2.45 -5.69 0.58
C MET A 252 3.59 -6.09 -0.36
N GLU A 253 4.46 -5.13 -0.66
CA GLU A 253 5.62 -5.31 -1.50
C GLU A 253 6.76 -5.99 -0.74
N HIS A 254 7.51 -6.84 -1.45
CA HIS A 254 8.74 -7.43 -0.95
C HIS A 254 9.75 -7.58 -2.07
N ARG A 255 11.03 -7.76 -1.69
CA ARG A 255 12.15 -7.65 -2.62
C ARG A 255 12.04 -8.54 -3.86
N ASN A 256 11.58 -9.77 -3.69
CA ASN A 256 11.40 -10.76 -4.75
C ASN A 256 10.03 -11.46 -4.66
N SER A 257 9.08 -10.87 -3.95
CA SER A 257 7.73 -11.41 -3.83
C SER A 257 6.73 -10.32 -3.45
N THR A 258 5.47 -10.67 -3.35
CA THR A 258 4.45 -9.82 -2.74
C THR A 258 3.37 -10.69 -2.14
N ILE A 259 2.77 -10.21 -1.04
CA ILE A 259 1.50 -10.72 -0.54
C ILE A 259 0.36 -9.93 -1.19
N LEU A 260 -0.64 -10.65 -1.69
CA LEU A 260 -1.90 -10.10 -2.21
C LEU A 260 -3.06 -10.78 -1.48
N THR A 261 -3.84 -10.06 -0.69
CA THR A 261 -4.96 -10.65 0.06
C THR A 261 -6.27 -10.00 -0.31
N SER A 262 -7.35 -10.79 -0.36
CA SER A 262 -8.69 -10.26 -0.58
C SER A 262 -9.79 -11.21 -0.12
N SER A 263 -10.88 -10.63 0.39
CA SER A 263 -12.15 -11.36 0.59
C SER A 263 -12.87 -11.67 -0.73
N GLY A 264 -12.44 -11.07 -1.84
CA GLY A 264 -12.97 -11.30 -3.18
C GLY A 264 -12.42 -12.56 -3.84
N SER A 265 -13.09 -13.03 -4.89
CA SER A 265 -12.64 -14.17 -5.70
C SER A 265 -12.23 -13.73 -7.11
N ILE A 266 -11.33 -14.50 -7.75
CA ILE A 266 -10.90 -14.26 -9.14
C ILE A 266 -12.10 -14.30 -10.11
N ALA A 267 -13.03 -15.22 -9.91
CA ALA A 267 -14.22 -15.36 -10.75
C ALA A 267 -15.08 -14.07 -10.76
N ALA A 268 -15.24 -13.42 -9.59
CA ALA A 268 -16.13 -12.27 -9.43
C ALA A 268 -15.42 -10.91 -9.55
N ASN A 269 -14.13 -10.83 -9.23
CA ASN A 269 -13.42 -9.56 -9.05
C ASN A 269 -11.98 -9.57 -9.61
N ALA A 270 -11.68 -10.34 -10.66
CA ALA A 270 -10.34 -10.38 -11.25
C ALA A 270 -9.75 -8.99 -11.54
N ALA A 271 -10.57 -8.03 -12.01
CA ALA A 271 -10.09 -6.67 -12.31
C ALA A 271 -9.65 -5.91 -11.05
N GLY A 272 -10.43 -5.98 -9.96
CA GLY A 272 -10.04 -5.35 -8.69
C GLY A 272 -8.80 -5.99 -8.07
N LEU A 273 -8.69 -7.32 -8.13
CA LEU A 273 -7.50 -8.05 -7.67
C LEU A 273 -6.26 -7.75 -8.53
N LEU A 274 -6.45 -7.51 -9.83
CA LEU A 274 -5.37 -7.11 -10.72
C LEU A 274 -4.83 -5.71 -10.37
N GLY A 275 -5.68 -4.81 -9.87
CA GLY A 275 -5.27 -3.50 -9.35
C GLY A 275 -4.17 -3.63 -8.30
N THR A 276 -4.42 -4.41 -7.24
CA THR A 276 -3.41 -4.68 -6.19
C THR A 276 -2.18 -5.37 -6.77
N LEU A 277 -2.33 -6.40 -7.61
CA LEU A 277 -1.19 -7.07 -8.24
C LEU A 277 -0.31 -6.09 -9.03
N SER A 278 -0.94 -5.18 -9.79
CA SER A 278 -0.24 -4.15 -10.56
C SER A 278 0.53 -3.21 -9.63
N HIS A 279 -0.10 -2.75 -8.55
CA HIS A 279 0.53 -1.91 -7.55
C HIS A 279 1.79 -2.57 -6.96
N GLU A 280 1.62 -3.76 -6.40
CA GLU A 280 2.71 -4.44 -5.71
C GLU A 280 3.84 -4.89 -6.65
N PHE A 281 3.55 -5.27 -7.89
CA PHE A 281 4.63 -5.61 -8.81
C PHE A 281 5.49 -4.40 -9.20
N PHE A 282 4.88 -3.22 -9.28
CA PHE A 282 5.62 -2.00 -9.63
C PHE A 282 6.62 -1.66 -8.52
N HIS A 283 6.28 -2.02 -7.27
CA HIS A 283 7.17 -1.87 -6.14
C HIS A 283 8.48 -2.65 -6.23
N ALA A 284 8.53 -3.73 -7.02
CA ALA A 284 9.76 -4.48 -7.30
C ALA A 284 10.90 -3.59 -7.84
N TRP A 285 10.54 -2.48 -8.51
CA TRP A 285 11.46 -1.38 -8.81
C TRP A 285 11.37 -0.27 -7.76
N ASN A 286 10.18 0.32 -7.59
CA ASN A 286 9.97 1.55 -6.83
C ASN A 286 9.46 1.27 -5.41
N MET A 287 10.31 1.40 -4.39
CA MET A 287 10.16 0.97 -2.98
C MET A 287 11.13 -0.14 -2.61
N GLU A 288 11.27 -1.20 -3.41
CA GLU A 288 12.16 -2.32 -3.04
C GLU A 288 13.62 -2.16 -3.44
N ARG A 289 13.90 -1.35 -4.47
CA ARG A 289 15.27 -1.11 -4.97
C ARG A 289 15.55 0.36 -5.18
N LEU A 290 14.65 1.06 -5.86
CA LEU A 290 14.56 2.52 -5.84
C LEU A 290 13.85 2.92 -4.53
N ARG A 291 14.62 3.00 -3.44
CA ARG A 291 14.11 3.21 -2.08
C ARG A 291 14.60 4.54 -1.47
N SER A 292 13.75 5.17 -0.67
CA SER A 292 14.15 6.38 0.08
C SER A 292 15.22 6.05 1.12
N ARG A 293 16.17 6.97 1.32
CA ARG A 293 17.15 6.91 2.41
C ARG A 293 16.50 6.83 3.80
N MET A 294 15.28 7.32 3.95
CA MET A 294 14.56 7.32 5.23
C MET A 294 13.97 5.95 5.59
N LEU A 295 13.97 5.00 4.65
CA LEU A 295 13.42 3.64 4.81
C LEU A 295 14.48 2.54 4.71
N GLU A 296 15.76 2.88 4.49
CA GLU A 296 16.85 1.93 4.29
C GLU A 296 17.98 2.12 5.33
N PRO A 297 18.29 1.12 6.17
CA PRO A 297 17.54 -0.12 6.37
C PRO A 297 16.25 0.12 7.17
N PHE A 298 15.33 -0.85 7.14
CA PHE A 298 14.15 -0.81 8.01
C PHE A 298 14.52 -0.98 9.48
N ASP A 299 13.99 -0.11 10.34
CA ASP A 299 14.01 -0.28 11.78
C ASP A 299 12.78 -1.10 12.20
N PHE A 300 13.02 -2.29 12.78
CA PHE A 300 11.96 -3.21 13.21
C PHE A 300 11.39 -2.90 14.60
N GLU A 301 11.92 -1.92 15.33
CA GLU A 301 11.49 -1.55 16.69
C GLU A 301 10.77 -0.19 16.73
N ARG A 302 10.88 0.61 15.65
CA ARG A 302 10.36 1.98 15.54
C ARG A 302 9.48 2.15 14.30
N ALA A 303 8.70 3.24 14.30
CA ALA A 303 8.00 3.68 13.10
C ALA A 303 9.03 4.19 12.07
N ASN A 304 8.94 3.70 10.84
CA ASN A 304 9.77 4.15 9.73
C ASN A 304 9.07 5.33 9.04
N MET A 305 9.34 6.55 9.50
CA MET A 305 8.77 7.78 8.93
C MET A 305 9.56 8.20 7.69
N SER A 306 8.86 8.61 6.62
CA SER A 306 9.45 9.01 5.34
C SER A 306 8.89 10.33 4.84
N ASP A 307 9.72 11.07 4.11
CA ASP A 307 9.36 12.34 3.44
C ASP A 307 8.89 12.09 1.99
N GLU A 308 9.08 10.86 1.47
CA GLU A 308 9.04 10.55 0.04
C GLU A 308 7.93 9.58 -0.38
N LEU A 309 6.99 9.22 0.52
CA LEU A 309 5.91 8.28 0.17
C LEU A 309 4.99 8.82 -0.93
N TRP A 310 4.85 10.14 -1.09
CA TRP A 310 4.14 10.71 -2.26
C TRP A 310 4.75 10.28 -3.61
N PHE A 311 6.05 9.97 -3.63
CA PHE A 311 6.74 9.43 -4.79
C PHE A 311 6.71 7.90 -4.77
N GLY A 312 7.19 7.27 -3.68
CA GLY A 312 7.27 5.81 -3.57
C GLY A 312 5.92 5.12 -3.77
N GLU A 313 4.88 5.64 -3.15
CA GLU A 313 3.52 5.08 -3.17
C GLU A 313 2.66 5.75 -4.22
N GLY A 314 2.71 7.09 -4.25
CA GLY A 314 1.84 7.84 -5.14
C GLY A 314 2.18 7.71 -6.62
N PHE A 315 3.47 7.61 -7.01
CA PHE A 315 3.80 7.35 -8.41
C PHE A 315 3.50 5.90 -8.78
N THR A 316 3.66 4.97 -7.83
CA THR A 316 3.22 3.58 -8.02
C THR A 316 1.71 3.52 -8.27
N SER A 317 0.90 4.24 -7.49
CA SER A 317 -0.55 4.43 -7.73
C SER A 317 -0.93 5.23 -8.98
N TYR A 318 0.03 5.84 -9.67
CA TYR A 318 -0.21 6.37 -11.01
C TYR A 318 0.01 5.29 -12.08
N TYR A 319 1.04 4.48 -11.88
CA TYR A 319 1.44 3.44 -12.82
C TYR A 319 0.59 2.17 -12.73
N ASP A 320 0.01 1.83 -11.58
CA ASP A 320 -0.80 0.63 -11.42
C ASP A 320 -1.99 0.59 -12.40
N ASP A 321 -2.82 1.63 -12.42
CA ASP A 321 -3.94 1.81 -13.34
C ASP A 321 -3.47 2.09 -14.76
N LEU A 322 -2.41 2.89 -14.93
CA LEU A 322 -1.88 3.22 -16.26
C LEU A 322 -1.36 1.97 -16.98
N THR A 323 -0.68 1.07 -16.28
CA THR A 323 -0.16 -0.17 -16.88
C THR A 323 -1.26 -1.18 -17.17
N ILE A 324 -2.30 -1.27 -16.35
CA ILE A 324 -3.53 -2.03 -16.68
C ILE A 324 -4.19 -1.45 -17.93
N LYS A 325 -4.27 -0.12 -18.04
CA LYS A 325 -4.78 0.56 -19.23
C LYS A 325 -3.95 0.26 -20.48
N ARG A 326 -2.63 0.37 -20.38
CA ARG A 326 -1.68 0.06 -21.47
C ARG A 326 -1.72 -1.41 -21.90
N ALA A 327 -1.95 -2.32 -20.95
CA ALA A 327 -2.16 -3.74 -21.18
C ALA A 327 -3.49 -4.07 -21.89
N GLY A 328 -4.36 -3.07 -22.11
CA GLY A 328 -5.66 -3.25 -22.75
C GLY A 328 -6.71 -3.91 -21.85
N LEU A 329 -6.47 -3.93 -20.53
CA LEU A 329 -7.34 -4.56 -19.53
C LEU A 329 -8.28 -3.58 -18.84
N MET A 330 -8.14 -2.28 -19.12
CA MET A 330 -9.01 -1.20 -18.66
C MET A 330 -9.42 -0.34 -19.87
N ASP A 331 -10.70 0.00 -19.99
CA ASP A 331 -11.15 0.87 -21.08
C ASP A 331 -10.83 2.36 -20.81
N LEU A 332 -11.01 3.21 -21.82
CA LEU A 332 -10.67 4.65 -21.68
C LEU A 332 -11.61 5.39 -20.73
N ASP A 333 -12.90 5.05 -20.72
CA ASP A 333 -13.88 5.72 -19.87
C ASP A 333 -13.72 5.29 -18.40
N GLU A 334 -13.29 4.05 -18.18
CA GLU A 334 -12.90 3.53 -16.87
C GLU A 334 -11.65 4.23 -16.35
N TYR A 335 -10.59 4.32 -17.16
CA TYR A 335 -9.39 5.06 -16.80
C TYR A 335 -9.69 6.54 -16.52
N ALA A 336 -10.52 7.19 -17.35
CA ALA A 336 -10.97 8.56 -17.13
C ALA A 336 -11.71 8.72 -15.80
N ARG A 337 -12.53 7.74 -15.40
CA ARG A 337 -13.23 7.77 -14.12
C ARG A 337 -12.28 7.61 -12.94
N SER A 338 -11.28 6.73 -13.05
CA SER A 338 -10.26 6.55 -12.00
C SER A 338 -9.50 7.86 -11.74
N ILE A 339 -8.92 8.46 -12.79
CA ILE A 339 -8.23 9.76 -12.64
C ILE A 339 -9.18 10.86 -12.19
N GLY A 340 -10.45 10.84 -12.61
CA GLY A 340 -11.47 11.78 -12.16
C GLY A 340 -11.74 11.70 -10.66
N ALA A 341 -11.78 10.49 -10.09
CA ALA A 341 -11.92 10.28 -8.65
C ALA A 341 -10.71 10.83 -7.88
N VAL A 342 -9.48 10.57 -8.37
CA VAL A 342 -8.24 11.10 -7.80
C VAL A 342 -8.24 12.63 -7.81
N LEU A 343 -8.50 13.25 -8.96
CA LEU A 343 -8.50 14.71 -9.09
C LEU A 343 -9.59 15.36 -8.24
N ASN A 344 -10.78 14.76 -8.20
CA ASN A 344 -11.86 15.21 -7.32
C ASN A 344 -11.44 15.19 -5.85
N ALA A 345 -10.79 14.11 -5.38
CA ALA A 345 -10.33 13.99 -4.00
C ALA A 345 -9.26 15.03 -3.68
N VAL A 346 -8.23 15.19 -4.52
CA VAL A 346 -7.14 16.13 -4.28
C VAL A 346 -7.62 17.58 -4.35
N ILE A 347 -8.31 17.98 -5.41
CA ILE A 347 -8.73 19.37 -5.62
C ILE A 347 -9.69 19.81 -4.51
N ASN A 348 -10.62 18.95 -4.10
CA ASN A 348 -11.63 19.31 -3.10
C ASN A 348 -11.20 19.03 -1.65
N SER A 349 -10.05 18.41 -1.40
CA SER A 349 -9.63 18.10 -0.03
C SER A 349 -9.20 19.36 0.73
N PRO A 350 -9.80 19.63 1.93
CA PRO A 350 -9.30 20.65 2.84
C PRO A 350 -7.91 20.34 3.41
N GLY A 351 -7.47 19.07 3.39
CA GLY A 351 -6.17 18.63 3.93
C GLY A 351 -4.99 19.38 3.32
N ARG A 352 -5.10 19.79 2.05
CA ARG A 352 -4.09 20.61 1.35
C ARG A 352 -3.85 21.97 1.98
N ARG A 353 -4.74 22.47 2.86
CA ARG A 353 -4.52 23.73 3.59
C ARG A 353 -3.52 23.57 4.73
N TYR A 354 -3.31 22.35 5.21
CA TYR A 354 -2.55 22.08 6.43
C TYR A 354 -1.19 21.46 6.18
N HIS A 355 -1.09 20.56 5.19
CA HIS A 355 0.14 19.81 4.92
C HIS A 355 0.45 19.76 3.42
N SER A 356 1.73 19.75 3.08
CA SER A 356 2.26 19.39 1.76
C SER A 356 2.29 17.87 1.54
N PRO A 357 2.54 17.36 0.32
CA PRO A 357 2.77 15.93 0.09
C PRO A 357 3.86 15.33 0.99
N VAL A 358 4.97 16.04 1.19
CA VAL A 358 6.04 15.61 2.11
C VAL A 358 5.52 15.46 3.54
N GLU A 359 4.75 16.44 4.00
CA GLU A 359 4.18 16.40 5.35
C GLU A 359 3.08 15.33 5.48
N MET A 360 2.31 15.04 4.43
CA MET A 360 1.36 13.92 4.41
C MET A 360 2.08 12.57 4.48
N SER A 361 3.22 12.39 3.80
CA SER A 361 4.05 11.19 3.91
C SER A 361 4.53 10.95 5.35
N ARG A 362 4.93 12.01 6.06
CA ARG A 362 5.31 11.93 7.48
C ARG A 362 4.18 11.49 8.40
N LEU A 363 2.92 11.58 7.97
CA LEU A 363 1.76 11.14 8.74
C LEU A 363 1.46 9.64 8.59
N ALA A 364 2.14 8.92 7.69
CA ALA A 364 1.95 7.48 7.47
C ALA A 364 1.91 6.65 8.76
N PRO A 365 2.79 6.87 9.76
CA PRO A 365 2.75 6.11 11.02
C PRO A 365 1.43 6.21 11.81
N PHE A 366 0.58 7.18 11.48
CA PHE A 366 -0.73 7.37 12.11
C PHE A 366 -1.89 6.89 11.25
N VAL A 367 -1.72 6.73 9.94
CA VAL A 367 -2.85 6.45 9.01
C VAL A 367 -2.76 5.09 8.35
N ASP A 368 -1.58 4.50 8.30
CA ASP A 368 -1.30 3.25 7.60
C ASP A 368 -1.59 2.04 8.52
N ALA A 369 -2.86 1.67 8.59
CA ALA A 369 -3.39 0.63 9.49
C ALA A 369 -3.06 0.84 10.99
N ALA A 370 -2.72 2.06 11.40
CA ALA A 370 -2.60 2.44 12.79
C ALA A 370 -3.99 2.56 13.44
N VAL A 371 -4.12 2.06 14.67
CA VAL A 371 -5.37 2.08 15.43
C VAL A 371 -5.25 3.09 16.57
N SER A 372 -6.22 4.02 16.67
CA SER A 372 -6.38 4.88 17.85
C SER A 372 -7.82 4.91 18.34
N LEU A 373 -8.01 5.03 19.66
CA LEU A 373 -9.31 5.15 20.30
C LEU A 373 -9.85 6.59 20.28
N ASP A 374 -8.96 7.58 20.38
CA ASP A 374 -9.38 8.98 20.33
C ASP A 374 -9.74 9.39 18.90
N PRO A 375 -10.85 10.13 18.70
CA PRO A 375 -11.21 10.60 17.38
C PRO A 375 -10.22 11.58 16.77
N THR A 376 -10.09 11.55 15.44
CA THR A 376 -9.21 12.45 14.69
C THR A 376 -10.00 13.38 13.77
N ASN A 377 -9.37 14.50 13.37
CA ASN A 377 -9.93 15.43 12.37
C ASN A 377 -9.38 15.16 10.95
N ARG A 378 -9.02 13.90 10.64
CA ARG A 378 -8.34 13.52 9.38
C ARG A 378 -9.13 13.88 8.13
N ALA A 379 -10.46 13.85 8.17
CA ALA A 379 -11.28 14.29 7.05
C ALA A 379 -10.97 15.75 6.62
N ASN A 380 -10.51 16.58 7.55
CA ASN A 380 -10.11 17.96 7.30
C ASN A 380 -8.61 18.15 7.12
N THR A 381 -7.79 17.36 7.80
CA THR A 381 -6.35 17.60 7.92
C THR A 381 -5.50 16.61 7.14
N PHE A 382 -6.06 15.54 6.58
CA PHE A 382 -5.31 14.50 5.88
C PHE A 382 -5.82 14.31 4.45
N LEU A 383 -4.88 14.11 3.54
CA LEU A 383 -5.09 13.66 2.18
C LEU A 383 -4.05 12.59 1.93
N SER A 384 -4.48 11.42 1.46
CA SER A 384 -3.58 10.29 1.25
C SER A 384 -2.42 10.67 0.34
N TYR A 385 -1.19 10.34 0.77
CA TYR A 385 0.02 10.53 -0.03
C TYR A 385 0.01 9.63 -1.28
N TYR A 386 -0.72 8.50 -1.27
CA TYR A 386 -1.04 7.74 -2.48
C TYR A 386 -1.83 8.62 -3.45
N THR A 387 -3.03 9.06 -3.05
CA THR A 387 -3.94 9.81 -3.94
C THR A 387 -3.34 11.14 -4.40
N TRP A 388 -2.66 11.87 -3.51
CA TRP A 388 -2.01 13.12 -3.90
C TRP A 388 -0.82 12.87 -4.81
N GLY A 389 0.00 11.87 -4.50
CA GLY A 389 1.12 11.49 -5.35
C GLY A 389 0.69 10.96 -6.72
N THR A 390 -0.42 10.22 -6.83
CA THR A 390 -1.02 9.85 -8.13
C THR A 390 -1.35 11.09 -8.96
N ALA A 391 -1.96 12.10 -8.33
CA ALA A 391 -2.28 13.35 -9.01
C ALA A 391 -1.01 14.09 -9.43
N ILE A 392 0.04 14.09 -8.61
CA ILE A 392 1.34 14.69 -8.95
C ILE A 392 1.98 13.93 -10.12
N GLY A 393 1.98 12.59 -10.11
CA GLY A 393 2.47 11.75 -11.19
C GLY A 393 1.75 12.01 -12.51
N LEU A 394 0.42 12.07 -12.49
CA LEU A 394 -0.41 12.46 -13.64
C LEU A 394 -0.05 13.86 -14.15
N GLY A 395 0.06 14.83 -13.24
CA GLY A 395 0.39 16.21 -13.57
C GLY A 395 1.77 16.33 -14.20
N LEU A 396 2.76 15.62 -13.65
CA LEU A 396 4.12 15.59 -14.17
C LEU A 396 4.18 14.92 -15.54
N ASP A 397 3.57 13.74 -15.72
CA ASP A 397 3.62 13.05 -17.03
C ASP A 397 3.01 13.90 -18.14
N LEU A 398 1.83 14.49 -17.91
CA LEU A 398 1.18 15.34 -18.90
C LEU A 398 1.98 16.63 -19.15
N THR A 399 2.63 17.19 -18.12
CA THR A 399 3.49 18.37 -18.28
C THR A 399 4.74 18.03 -19.11
N LEU A 400 5.37 16.88 -18.84
CA LEU A 400 6.54 16.41 -19.58
C LEU A 400 6.18 16.22 -21.06
N ARG A 401 5.10 15.49 -21.34
CA ARG A 401 4.65 15.22 -22.72
C ARG A 401 4.29 16.47 -23.52
N THR A 402 3.79 17.51 -22.85
CA THR A 402 3.32 18.75 -23.50
C THR A 402 4.43 19.77 -23.68
N ARG A 403 5.31 19.95 -22.68
CA ARG A 403 6.36 20.97 -22.69
C ARG A 403 7.70 20.46 -23.23
N PHE A 404 8.02 19.19 -23.04
CA PHE A 404 9.33 18.61 -23.34
C PHE A 404 9.19 17.52 -24.40
N ARG A 405 9.50 17.88 -25.65
CA ARG A 405 9.27 17.00 -26.81
C ARG A 405 9.95 15.64 -26.62
N GLY A 406 9.14 14.59 -26.54
CA GLY A 406 9.60 13.20 -26.46
C GLY A 406 10.03 12.75 -25.06
N ILE A 407 9.86 13.59 -24.03
CA ILE A 407 10.13 13.23 -22.65
C ILE A 407 8.80 12.88 -21.97
N THR A 408 8.81 11.78 -21.23
CA THR A 408 7.66 11.25 -20.49
C THR A 408 8.04 10.97 -19.05
N LEU A 409 7.05 10.68 -18.20
CA LEU A 409 7.33 10.20 -16.85
C LEU A 409 8.11 8.88 -16.85
N ASP A 410 7.91 8.02 -17.87
CA ASP A 410 8.65 6.76 -18.00
C ASP A 410 10.15 7.01 -18.13
N ASP A 411 10.55 8.10 -18.82
CA ASP A 411 11.97 8.48 -18.95
C ASP A 411 12.55 8.98 -17.63
N TYR A 412 11.74 9.70 -16.84
CA TYR A 412 12.12 10.11 -15.48
C TYR A 412 12.28 8.91 -14.54
N MET A 413 11.31 7.98 -14.54
CA MET A 413 11.39 6.75 -13.74
C MET A 413 12.58 5.88 -14.17
N ARG A 414 12.86 5.77 -15.47
CA ARG A 414 14.03 5.04 -15.99
C ARG A 414 15.35 5.69 -15.57
N ALA A 415 15.45 7.01 -15.60
CA ALA A 415 16.65 7.72 -15.13
C ALA A 415 16.89 7.50 -13.63
N LEU A 416 15.83 7.55 -12.81
CA LEU A 416 15.91 7.24 -11.38
C LEU A 416 16.31 5.78 -11.14
N TRP A 417 15.70 4.84 -11.87
CA TRP A 417 16.07 3.43 -11.81
C TRP A 417 17.55 3.22 -12.11
N GLN A 418 18.05 3.72 -13.23
CA GLN A 418 19.46 3.54 -13.62
C GLN A 418 20.44 4.16 -12.62
N ARG A 419 20.07 5.30 -12.03
CA ARG A 419 20.98 6.06 -11.14
C ARG A 419 20.95 5.61 -9.69
N TYR A 420 19.79 5.18 -9.20
CA TYR A 420 19.57 4.89 -7.79
C TYR A 420 19.05 3.47 -7.56
N GLY A 421 18.05 3.02 -8.34
CA GLY A 421 17.44 1.70 -8.13
C GLY A 421 18.36 0.52 -8.49
N GLN A 422 18.92 0.51 -9.70
CA GLN A 422 19.82 -0.55 -10.17
C GLN A 422 21.11 -0.69 -9.33
N PRO A 423 21.79 0.39 -8.92
CA PRO A 423 22.91 0.28 -7.99
C PRO A 423 22.50 0.21 -6.51
N GLU A 424 21.19 0.19 -6.20
CA GLU A 424 20.63 0.16 -4.84
C GLU A 424 21.18 1.28 -3.93
N ILE A 425 21.22 2.51 -4.47
CA ILE A 425 21.62 3.72 -3.76
C ILE A 425 20.37 4.44 -3.24
N PRO A 426 20.16 4.57 -1.92
CA PRO A 426 18.97 5.23 -1.38
C PRO A 426 18.91 6.71 -1.74
N TYR A 427 17.77 7.14 -2.30
CA TYR A 427 17.56 8.51 -2.77
C TYR A 427 17.01 9.45 -1.69
N THR A 428 17.07 10.75 -1.96
CA THR A 428 16.42 11.83 -1.20
C THR A 428 15.58 12.69 -2.13
N ILE A 429 14.71 13.57 -1.61
CA ILE A 429 13.97 14.54 -2.43
C ILE A 429 14.89 15.36 -3.36
N ALA A 430 16.07 15.77 -2.89
CA ALA A 430 17.02 16.53 -3.72
C ALA A 430 17.59 15.71 -4.88
N ASP A 431 17.65 14.40 -4.74
CA ASP A 431 18.08 13.47 -5.78
C ASP A 431 17.01 13.30 -6.85
N LEU A 432 15.73 13.26 -6.44
CA LEU A 432 14.57 13.26 -7.33
C LEU A 432 14.52 14.55 -8.17
N GLU A 433 14.63 15.71 -7.51
CA GLU A 433 14.64 17.03 -8.17
C GLU A 433 15.78 17.15 -9.19
N ARG A 434 16.98 16.71 -8.82
CA ARG A 434 18.15 16.72 -9.70
C ARG A 434 17.96 15.82 -10.92
N ALA A 435 17.42 14.61 -10.73
CA ALA A 435 17.14 13.71 -11.85
C ALA A 435 16.11 14.31 -12.82
N LEU A 436 15.10 15.03 -12.30
CA LEU A 436 14.12 15.71 -13.15
C LEU A 436 14.77 16.84 -13.96
N ALA A 437 15.66 17.63 -13.33
CA ALA A 437 16.42 18.67 -14.00
C ALA A 437 17.31 18.12 -15.13
N GLU A 438 17.94 16.97 -14.91
CA GLU A 438 18.79 16.30 -15.90
C GLU A 438 17.97 15.76 -17.08
N VAL A 439 16.86 15.07 -16.80
CA VAL A 439 15.98 14.48 -17.84
C VAL A 439 15.35 15.56 -18.72
N THR A 440 14.97 16.70 -18.12
CA THR A 440 14.34 17.81 -18.85
C THR A 440 15.35 18.77 -19.48
N GLY A 441 16.59 18.80 -18.99
CA GLY A 441 17.56 19.85 -19.32
C GLY A 441 17.17 21.23 -18.77
N ASP A 442 16.22 21.31 -17.83
CA ASP A 442 15.65 22.55 -17.31
C ASP A 442 15.59 22.51 -15.76
N SER A 443 16.65 22.99 -15.12
CA SER A 443 16.75 23.05 -13.65
C SER A 443 15.76 24.02 -13.02
N ALA A 444 15.39 25.09 -13.73
CA ALA A 444 14.41 26.05 -13.24
C ALA A 444 13.01 25.45 -13.20
N PHE A 445 12.65 24.65 -14.21
CA PHE A 445 11.42 23.87 -14.19
C PHE A 445 11.39 22.86 -13.05
N ALA A 446 12.46 22.09 -12.86
CA ALA A 446 12.50 21.09 -11.79
C ALA A 446 12.36 21.73 -10.40
N ALA A 447 13.09 22.82 -10.14
CA ALA A 447 12.96 23.57 -8.89
C ALA A 447 11.54 24.11 -8.67
N ASP A 448 10.94 24.77 -9.67
CA ASP A 448 9.56 25.28 -9.59
C ASP A 448 8.55 24.16 -9.33
N PHE A 449 8.69 23.03 -10.02
CA PHE A 449 7.81 21.87 -9.83
C PHE A 449 7.88 21.34 -8.40
N PHE A 450 9.09 21.14 -7.86
CA PHE A 450 9.28 20.63 -6.50
C PHE A 450 8.82 21.64 -5.44
N ASP A 451 9.10 22.92 -5.63
CA ASP A 451 8.69 23.95 -4.68
C ASP A 451 7.17 24.12 -4.62
N ARG A 452 6.48 24.05 -5.77
CA ARG A 452 5.03 24.25 -5.81
C ARG A 452 4.23 23.01 -5.44
N TYR A 453 4.63 21.86 -5.98
CA TYR A 453 3.79 20.66 -5.94
C TYR A 453 4.28 19.59 -4.96
N ILE A 454 5.52 19.64 -4.47
CA ILE A 454 6.07 18.65 -3.53
C ILE A 454 6.24 19.25 -2.13
N ARG A 455 6.93 20.38 -2.03
CA ARG A 455 7.10 21.13 -0.77
C ARG A 455 5.94 22.08 -0.53
N GLY A 456 5.34 22.58 -1.61
CA GLY A 456 4.15 23.41 -1.62
C GLY A 456 2.86 22.60 -1.58
N ARG A 457 1.75 23.28 -1.88
CA ARG A 457 0.38 22.76 -1.74
C ARG A 457 -0.47 23.06 -2.97
N ASP A 458 0.18 23.51 -4.04
CA ASP A 458 -0.45 23.81 -5.31
C ASP A 458 -0.91 22.50 -5.99
N VAL A 459 -1.79 22.64 -6.98
CA VAL A 459 -2.17 21.55 -7.88
C VAL A 459 -1.91 21.97 -9.32
N PRO A 460 -1.43 21.07 -10.19
CA PRO A 460 -1.30 21.33 -11.62
C PRO A 460 -2.60 21.77 -12.28
N ASP A 461 -2.51 22.47 -13.42
CA ASP A 461 -3.67 22.82 -14.25
C ASP A 461 -4.15 21.60 -15.03
N TYR A 462 -4.86 20.71 -14.34
CA TYR A 462 -5.35 19.46 -14.92
C TYR A 462 -6.35 19.69 -16.05
N GLU A 463 -7.12 20.78 -16.07
CA GLU A 463 -8.04 21.07 -17.16
C GLU A 463 -7.28 21.28 -18.46
N ALA A 464 -6.24 22.12 -18.45
CA ALA A 464 -5.39 22.35 -19.61
C ALA A 464 -4.62 21.08 -20.01
N LEU A 465 -4.04 20.37 -19.04
CA LEU A 465 -3.24 19.16 -19.30
C LEU A 465 -4.07 18.03 -19.91
N LEU A 466 -5.26 17.74 -19.37
CA LEU A 466 -6.14 16.67 -19.84
C LEU A 466 -6.74 16.97 -21.23
N ALA A 467 -6.90 18.24 -21.59
CA ALA A 467 -7.42 18.63 -22.90
C ALA A 467 -6.56 18.13 -24.08
N HIS A 468 -5.23 18.02 -23.90
CA HIS A 468 -4.32 17.44 -24.89
C HIS A 468 -4.63 15.96 -25.17
N ALA A 469 -5.10 15.24 -24.16
CA ALA A 469 -5.58 13.89 -24.26
C ALA A 469 -7.08 13.81 -24.59
N GLY A 470 -7.76 14.91 -24.91
CA GLY A 470 -9.20 14.93 -25.16
C GLY A 470 -10.02 14.40 -23.97
N LEU A 471 -9.58 14.68 -22.76
CA LEU A 471 -10.29 14.38 -21.53
C LEU A 471 -10.77 15.71 -20.94
N LEU A 472 -12.03 15.77 -20.51
CA LEU A 472 -12.68 16.96 -19.98
C LEU A 472 -12.84 16.81 -18.48
N LEU A 473 -12.10 17.60 -17.71
CA LEU A 473 -12.38 17.84 -16.29
C LEU A 473 -13.52 18.85 -16.18
N ARG A 474 -14.58 18.51 -15.44
CA ARG A 474 -15.72 19.42 -15.23
C ARG A 474 -16.41 19.14 -13.89
N LYS A 475 -17.30 20.05 -13.47
CA LYS A 475 -18.24 19.74 -12.38
C LYS A 475 -19.18 18.63 -12.81
N ALA A 476 -19.35 17.63 -11.95
CA ALA A 476 -20.28 16.53 -12.16
C ALA A 476 -21.75 16.99 -12.06
N ASN A 477 -22.03 17.98 -11.21
CA ASN A 477 -23.38 18.51 -10.99
C ASN A 477 -23.39 20.05 -11.01
N PRO A 478 -23.13 20.69 -12.16
CA PRO A 478 -23.07 22.15 -12.24
C PRO A 478 -24.40 22.79 -11.79
N GLY A 479 -24.31 23.84 -10.98
CA GLY A 479 -25.48 24.56 -10.45
C GLY A 479 -26.28 23.82 -9.37
N ARG A 480 -25.92 22.58 -8.99
CA ARG A 480 -26.61 21.86 -7.92
C ARG A 480 -26.17 22.41 -6.55
N PRO A 481 -27.10 22.82 -5.66
CA PRO A 481 -26.73 23.23 -4.31
C PRO A 481 -26.35 22.02 -3.44
N THR A 482 -25.52 22.26 -2.44
CA THR A 482 -25.09 21.26 -1.45
C THR A 482 -25.01 21.86 -0.05
N LEU A 483 -25.12 21.00 0.96
CA LEU A 483 -24.79 21.29 2.35
C LEU A 483 -23.31 21.03 2.67
N GLY A 484 -22.56 20.46 1.71
CA GLY A 484 -21.24 19.87 1.94
C GLY A 484 -21.31 18.34 1.96
N GLN A 485 -20.16 17.69 1.78
CA GLN A 485 -20.07 16.24 1.93
C GLN A 485 -20.18 15.88 3.42
N ALA A 486 -21.25 15.16 3.78
CA ALA A 486 -21.49 14.67 5.13
C ALA A 486 -22.20 13.32 5.08
N GLN A 487 -21.87 12.43 6.01
CA GLN A 487 -22.60 11.19 6.20
C GLN A 487 -23.69 11.39 7.25
N ILE A 488 -24.94 11.20 6.84
CA ILE A 488 -26.11 11.31 7.72
C ILE A 488 -26.68 9.90 7.89
N ARG A 489 -26.81 9.46 9.15
CA ARG A 489 -27.50 8.23 9.50
C ARG A 489 -28.91 8.56 9.99
N TYR A 490 -29.88 7.86 9.44
CA TYR A 490 -31.28 7.99 9.85
C TYR A 490 -31.67 6.83 10.76
N ASP A 491 -32.17 7.14 11.95
CA ASP A 491 -32.57 6.17 12.97
C ASP A 491 -33.88 6.61 13.62
N GLY A 492 -34.91 5.77 13.55
CA GLY A 492 -36.25 6.13 14.05
C GLY A 492 -36.83 7.43 13.47
N GLY A 493 -36.43 7.83 12.27
CA GLY A 493 -36.82 9.10 11.64
C GLY A 493 -36.05 10.33 12.15
N GLN A 494 -34.92 10.14 12.83
CA GLN A 494 -34.00 11.19 13.25
C GLN A 494 -32.72 11.15 12.41
N ALA A 495 -32.21 12.31 12.02
CA ALA A 495 -31.01 12.44 11.19
C ALA A 495 -29.79 12.81 12.04
N TYR A 496 -28.76 11.97 12.07
CA TYR A 496 -27.53 12.20 12.85
C TYR A 496 -26.30 12.28 11.94
N LEU A 497 -25.43 13.26 12.18
CA LEU A 497 -24.13 13.32 11.53
C LEU A 497 -23.21 12.22 12.07
N VAL A 498 -22.71 11.36 11.18
CA VAL A 498 -21.86 10.20 11.52
C VAL A 498 -20.38 10.59 11.60
N SER A 499 -19.98 11.58 10.80
CA SER A 499 -18.60 12.06 10.70
C SER A 499 -18.53 13.56 10.96
N GLY A 500 -17.31 14.05 11.18
CA GLY A 500 -17.07 15.49 11.30
C GLY A 500 -17.33 16.20 9.97
N THR A 501 -17.80 17.43 10.04
CA THR A 501 -18.06 18.26 8.85
C THR A 501 -16.78 18.82 8.26
N LEU A 502 -16.78 19.14 6.96
CA LEU A 502 -15.57 19.57 6.25
C LEU A 502 -15.40 21.10 6.28
N VAL A 503 -14.20 21.58 6.58
CA VAL A 503 -13.84 23.01 6.63
C VAL A 503 -14.22 23.70 5.31
N GLY A 504 -14.94 24.81 5.40
CA GLY A 504 -15.42 25.57 4.25
C GLY A 504 -16.69 25.02 3.60
N THR A 505 -17.31 23.99 4.17
CA THR A 505 -18.63 23.51 3.73
C THR A 505 -19.78 24.17 4.51
N PRO A 506 -20.98 24.27 3.93
CA PRO A 506 -22.13 24.90 4.59
C PRO A 506 -22.47 24.34 5.98
N LEU A 507 -22.41 23.01 6.18
CA LEU A 507 -22.65 22.41 7.49
C LEU A 507 -21.59 22.80 8.52
N TYR A 508 -20.32 22.84 8.12
CA TYR A 508 -19.22 23.26 8.99
C TYR A 508 -19.36 24.73 9.40
N GLU A 509 -19.63 25.62 8.45
CA GLU A 509 -19.82 27.05 8.72
C GLU A 509 -21.07 27.34 9.58
N ALA A 510 -22.09 26.45 9.51
CA ALA A 510 -23.28 26.53 10.36
C ALA A 510 -23.05 25.98 11.79
N GLY A 511 -21.87 25.45 12.09
CA GLY A 511 -21.47 24.97 13.42
C GLY A 511 -21.86 23.53 13.75
N LEU A 512 -22.29 22.76 12.76
CA LEU A 512 -22.62 21.35 12.95
C LEU A 512 -21.37 20.48 12.93
N ASP A 513 -21.35 19.45 13.76
CA ASP A 513 -20.28 18.46 13.83
C ASP A 513 -20.86 17.05 14.07
N ARG A 514 -19.96 16.07 14.08
CA ARG A 514 -20.29 14.66 14.34
C ARG A 514 -21.12 14.49 15.61
N GLY A 515 -22.18 13.71 15.48
CA GLY A 515 -23.10 13.38 16.56
C GLY A 515 -24.27 14.35 16.67
N ASP A 516 -24.21 15.50 15.99
CA ASP A 516 -25.33 16.44 15.98
C ASP A 516 -26.52 15.86 15.23
N ARG A 517 -27.71 16.13 15.77
CA ARG A 517 -28.98 15.68 15.19
C ARG A 517 -29.61 16.81 14.40
N ILE A 518 -29.70 16.65 13.08
CA ILE A 518 -30.40 17.61 12.22
C ILE A 518 -31.89 17.46 12.46
N ILE A 519 -32.57 18.54 12.85
CA ILE A 519 -34.00 18.54 13.15
C ILE A 519 -34.79 19.05 11.95
N SER A 520 -34.40 20.21 11.42
CA SER A 520 -35.05 20.81 10.25
C SER A 520 -34.10 21.63 9.40
N LEU A 521 -34.40 21.72 8.11
CA LEU A 521 -33.69 22.51 7.11
C LEU A 521 -34.73 23.30 6.29
N ALA A 522 -34.51 24.61 6.13
CA ALA A 522 -35.47 25.52 5.49
C ALA A 522 -36.90 25.38 6.06
N GLY A 523 -37.03 25.21 7.38
CA GLY A 523 -38.30 25.00 8.07
C GLY A 523 -38.97 23.63 7.87
N ARG A 524 -38.36 22.71 7.10
CA ARG A 524 -38.87 21.35 6.88
C ARG A 524 -38.15 20.34 7.76
N PRO A 525 -38.83 19.38 8.41
CA PRO A 525 -38.17 18.32 9.16
C PRO A 525 -37.23 17.49 8.27
N VAL A 526 -36.12 17.02 8.82
CA VAL A 526 -35.17 16.14 8.12
C VAL A 526 -35.21 14.74 8.75
N ARG A 527 -35.73 13.75 8.01
CA ARG A 527 -35.92 12.36 8.45
C ARG A 527 -35.32 11.34 7.48
N SER A 528 -35.00 11.75 6.26
CA SER A 528 -34.37 10.95 5.22
C SER A 528 -33.54 11.82 4.27
N ASP A 529 -32.76 11.19 3.40
CA ASP A 529 -32.05 11.88 2.33
C ASP A 529 -33.01 12.56 1.34
N ASP A 530 -34.22 12.02 1.16
CA ASP A 530 -35.24 12.63 0.31
C ASP A 530 -35.71 13.98 0.86
N ASP A 531 -35.79 14.15 2.17
CA ASP A 531 -36.12 15.45 2.78
C ASP A 531 -35.05 16.49 2.49
N VAL A 532 -33.77 16.11 2.62
CA VAL A 532 -32.64 16.98 2.29
C VAL A 532 -32.63 17.33 0.81
N ASN A 533 -32.77 16.32 -0.05
CA ASN A 533 -32.81 16.48 -1.51
C ASN A 533 -33.99 17.36 -1.95
N ALA A 534 -35.15 17.24 -1.33
CA ALA A 534 -36.32 18.07 -1.63
C ALA A 534 -36.10 19.54 -1.26
N VAL A 535 -35.38 19.83 -0.18
CA VAL A 535 -34.98 21.20 0.15
C VAL A 535 -33.95 21.70 -0.86
N LEU A 536 -32.90 20.93 -1.15
CA LEU A 536 -31.86 21.31 -2.11
C LEU A 536 -32.45 21.57 -3.51
N ALA A 537 -33.40 20.75 -3.98
CA ALA A 537 -34.04 20.92 -5.28
C ALA A 537 -34.89 22.20 -5.40
N ALA A 538 -35.27 22.82 -4.27
CA ALA A 538 -36.05 24.04 -4.22
C ALA A 538 -35.19 25.32 -4.11
N HIS A 539 -33.86 25.19 -4.06
CA HIS A 539 -32.93 26.31 -3.84
C HIS A 539 -31.81 26.32 -4.88
N ALA A 540 -31.08 27.43 -4.93
CA ALA A 540 -29.88 27.61 -5.74
C ALA A 540 -28.62 27.70 -4.86
N PRO A 541 -27.43 27.43 -5.42
CA PRO A 541 -26.17 27.77 -4.77
C PRO A 541 -26.16 29.27 -4.38
N GLY A 542 -25.73 29.56 -3.15
CA GLY A 542 -25.68 30.91 -2.59
C GLY A 542 -26.90 31.29 -1.74
N ASP A 543 -28.03 30.57 -1.87
CA ASP A 543 -29.21 30.79 -1.03
C ASP A 543 -28.88 30.56 0.45
N VAL A 544 -29.52 31.34 1.32
CA VAL A 544 -29.37 31.23 2.78
C VAL A 544 -30.65 30.64 3.35
N VAL A 545 -30.51 29.52 4.04
CA VAL A 545 -31.62 28.80 4.67
C VAL A 545 -31.39 28.67 6.17
N GLU A 546 -32.47 28.53 6.93
CA GLU A 546 -32.38 28.17 8.35
C GLU A 546 -32.07 26.68 8.50
N ILE A 547 -31.18 26.32 9.42
CA ILE A 547 -30.99 24.95 9.90
C ILE A 547 -31.20 24.92 11.41
N ARG A 548 -31.96 23.93 11.89
CA ARG A 548 -32.14 23.66 13.31
C ARG A 548 -31.60 22.28 13.62
N TYR A 549 -30.74 22.19 14.63
CA TYR A 549 -30.09 20.95 15.04
C TYR A 549 -29.99 20.88 16.56
N GLU A 550 -29.78 19.68 17.09
CA GLU A 550 -29.46 19.46 18.49
C GLU A 550 -27.99 19.08 18.61
N GLN A 551 -27.25 19.86 19.40
CA GLN A 551 -25.84 19.64 19.70
C GLN A 551 -25.69 19.51 21.21
N ARG A 552 -25.19 18.35 21.66
CA ARG A 552 -24.96 18.04 23.08
C ARG A 552 -26.19 18.32 23.97
N GLY A 553 -27.39 17.98 23.48
CA GLY A 553 -28.67 18.15 24.17
C GLY A 553 -29.23 19.57 24.18
N ARG A 554 -28.66 20.49 23.38
CA ARG A 554 -29.18 21.85 23.19
C ARG A 554 -29.65 22.02 21.76
N GLU A 555 -30.87 22.53 21.58
CA GLU A 555 -31.31 22.96 20.27
C GLU A 555 -30.62 24.27 19.88
N VAL A 556 -30.10 24.29 18.65
CA VAL A 556 -29.44 25.43 18.02
C VAL A 556 -30.16 25.73 16.71
N THR A 557 -30.42 27.01 16.46
CA THR A 557 -30.88 27.51 15.17
C THR A 557 -29.76 28.35 14.57
N ALA A 558 -29.34 28.01 13.36
CA ALA A 558 -28.29 28.70 12.63
C ALA A 558 -28.72 29.02 11.19
N THR A 559 -28.02 29.95 10.56
CA THR A 559 -28.15 30.22 9.13
C THR A 559 -27.10 29.43 8.37
N LEU A 560 -27.51 28.75 7.30
CA LEU A 560 -26.65 27.96 6.43
C LEU A 560 -26.73 28.53 5.01
N ARG A 561 -25.59 28.95 4.46
CA ARG A 561 -25.49 29.37 3.06
C ARG A 561 -25.15 28.16 2.18
N LEU A 562 -26.04 27.78 1.27
CA LEU A 562 -25.82 26.67 0.35
C LEU A 562 -24.62 26.97 -0.56
N ALA A 563 -23.77 25.97 -0.76
CA ALA A 563 -22.68 26.03 -1.72
C ALA A 563 -23.09 25.33 -3.02
N GLU A 564 -22.35 25.57 -4.11
CA GLU A 564 -22.47 24.72 -5.30
C GLU A 564 -21.71 23.40 -5.07
N ASP A 565 -22.24 22.29 -5.57
CA ASP A 565 -21.60 20.98 -5.51
C ASP A 565 -20.19 21.04 -6.14
N PRO A 566 -19.12 20.86 -5.34
CA PRO A 566 -17.76 20.98 -5.84
C PRO A 566 -17.29 19.73 -6.58
N ARG A 567 -18.09 18.65 -6.59
CA ARG A 567 -17.67 17.37 -7.17
C ARG A 567 -17.26 17.52 -8.63
N LEU A 568 -16.07 17.02 -8.93
CA LEU A 568 -15.49 16.97 -10.27
C LEU A 568 -15.59 15.56 -10.85
N GLU A 569 -15.66 15.50 -12.17
CA GLU A 569 -15.52 14.27 -12.94
C GLU A 569 -14.62 14.52 -14.15
N VAL A 570 -14.01 13.45 -14.65
CA VAL A 570 -13.32 13.46 -15.94
C VAL A 570 -14.10 12.57 -16.90
N VAL A 571 -14.45 13.13 -18.06
CA VAL A 571 -15.14 12.40 -19.13
C VAL A 571 -14.38 12.52 -20.44
N THR A 572 -14.51 11.53 -21.30
CA THR A 572 -13.93 11.58 -22.65
C THR A 572 -14.61 12.67 -23.49
N TYR A 573 -13.86 13.30 -24.40
CA TYR A 573 -14.42 14.25 -25.36
C TYR A 573 -15.55 13.64 -26.19
N GLU A 574 -15.42 12.36 -26.54
CA GLU A 574 -16.46 11.58 -27.20
C GLU A 574 -17.78 11.62 -26.41
N ARG A 575 -17.76 11.28 -25.11
CA ARG A 575 -18.94 11.36 -24.23
C ARG A 575 -19.45 12.79 -24.04
N ALA A 576 -18.56 13.78 -24.08
CA ALA A 576 -18.90 15.18 -23.96
C ALA A 576 -19.38 15.82 -25.27
N GLY A 577 -19.49 15.07 -26.38
CA GLY A 577 -19.86 15.61 -27.69
C GLY A 577 -18.83 16.59 -28.28
N ARG A 578 -17.56 16.50 -27.85
CA ARG A 578 -16.45 17.31 -28.34
C ARG A 578 -15.66 16.57 -29.42
N PRO A 579 -15.10 17.29 -30.41
CA PRO A 579 -14.32 16.66 -31.47
C PRO A 579 -13.01 16.07 -30.95
N VAL A 580 -12.66 14.89 -31.44
CA VAL A 580 -11.38 14.23 -31.17
C VAL A 580 -10.50 14.34 -32.41
N THR A 581 -9.52 15.23 -32.33
CA THR A 581 -8.58 15.52 -33.44
C THR A 581 -7.55 14.38 -33.60
N ALA A 582 -6.88 14.35 -34.75
CA ALA A 582 -5.77 13.42 -34.96
C ALA A 582 -4.62 13.64 -33.95
N GLU A 583 -4.43 14.87 -33.48
CA GLU A 583 -3.44 15.20 -32.45
C GLU A 583 -3.80 14.58 -31.10
N ILE A 584 -5.06 14.72 -30.66
CA ILE A 584 -5.56 14.08 -29.44
C ILE A 584 -5.37 12.56 -29.51
N ARG A 585 -5.69 11.93 -30.65
CA ARG A 585 -5.49 10.47 -30.80
C ARG A 585 -4.02 10.07 -30.67
N ARG A 586 -3.10 10.81 -31.30
CA ARG A 586 -1.66 10.56 -31.18
C ARG A 586 -1.17 10.75 -29.75
N PHE A 587 -1.64 11.79 -29.06
CA PHE A 587 -1.28 12.04 -27.67
C PHE A 587 -1.77 10.90 -26.77
N ARG A 588 -3.03 10.49 -26.91
CA ARG A 588 -3.60 9.35 -26.17
C ARG A 588 -2.83 8.06 -26.45
N GLU A 589 -2.53 7.75 -27.69
CA GLU A 589 -1.78 6.53 -28.04
C GLU A 589 -0.37 6.56 -27.44
N ALA A 590 0.31 7.70 -27.54
CA ALA A 590 1.63 7.88 -26.94
C ALA A 590 1.61 7.75 -25.41
N TRP A 591 0.51 8.09 -24.74
CA TRP A 591 0.36 8.03 -23.29
C TRP A 591 -0.18 6.68 -22.78
N LEU A 592 -1.32 6.26 -23.30
CA LEU A 592 -2.15 5.15 -22.83
C LEU A 592 -2.03 3.87 -23.66
N GLY A 593 -1.40 3.95 -24.84
CA GLY A 593 -1.11 2.77 -25.66
C GLY A 593 0.04 1.94 -25.08
N SER A 594 -0.02 0.63 -25.32
CA SER A 594 0.97 -0.35 -24.89
C SER A 594 2.41 0.09 -25.15
N LYS A 595 3.29 -0.16 -24.17
CA LYS A 595 4.74 0.06 -24.24
C LYS A 595 5.52 -1.25 -24.29
N ALA A 596 4.89 -2.36 -23.92
CA ALA A 596 5.48 -3.67 -24.14
C ALA A 596 5.69 -3.90 -25.65
N GLY A 597 6.84 -4.45 -26.02
CA GLY A 597 7.03 -4.95 -27.39
C GLY A 597 6.01 -6.07 -27.65
N ALA A 598 5.56 -6.23 -28.91
CA ALA A 598 4.82 -7.43 -29.29
C ALA A 598 5.73 -8.64 -29.04
N SER A 599 5.47 -9.38 -27.96
CA SER A 599 6.17 -10.60 -27.57
C SER A 599 5.90 -11.72 -28.57
#